data_AF-A0A498ITD3-F1
#
_entry.id   AF-A0A498ITD3-F1
#
_cell.length_a   1.000
_cell.length_b   1.000
_cell.length_c   1.000
_cell.angle_alpha   90.00
_cell.angle_beta   90.00
_cell.angle_gamma   90.00
#
_symmetry.space_group_name_H-M   'P 1'
#
loop_
_entity.id
_entity.type
_entity.pdbx_description
1 polymer ?
#
loop_
_entity_poly.entity_id
_entity_poly.type
_entity_poly.pdbx_seq_one_letter_code
_entity_poly.pdbx_strand_id
1 'polypeptide(L)' 'MFVAQEIFRSWTHKTNHFQRIHTRTGVPFNSILFFDEENRNVQAVSKMGITSILVFNGVNVAALRQGLTNYAEM' A
#
# COMPACT_ATOMS: atom_id res chain seq x y z
N MET A 1 -15.47 11.75 4.11
CA MET A 1 -14.31 12.47 4.70
C MET A 1 -13.20 11.44 4.91
N PHE A 2 -11.96 11.71 4.48
CA PHE A 2 -10.84 10.78 4.67
C PHE A 2 -10.38 10.77 6.14
N VAL A 3 -10.10 9.59 6.68
CA VAL A 3 -9.73 9.39 8.11
C VAL A 3 -8.32 9.93 8.42
N ALA A 4 -7.44 9.95 7.42
CA ALA A 4 -6.11 10.55 7.49
C ALA A 4 -5.66 11.00 6.09
N GLN A 5 -4.85 12.06 6.03
CA GLN A 5 -4.13 12.51 4.84
C GLN A 5 -2.70 12.85 5.27
N GLU A 6 -1.72 12.16 4.69
CA GLU A 6 -0.31 12.30 5.06
C GLU A 6 0.60 12.21 3.83
N ILE A 7 1.76 12.88 3.92
CA ILE A 7 2.86 12.72 2.97
C ILE A 7 4.09 12.28 3.78
N PHE A 8 4.52 11.04 3.59
CA PHE A 8 5.71 10.51 4.24
C PHE A 8 6.98 10.85 3.45
N ARG A 9 7.54 12.04 3.68
CA ARG A 9 8.85 12.44 3.13
C ARG A 9 9.98 11.92 4.03
N SER A 10 10.39 10.67 3.83
CA SER A 10 11.56 10.12 4.55
C SER A 10 12.33 9.14 3.69
N TRP A 11 13.64 9.02 3.93
CA TRP A 11 14.50 7.98 3.37
C TRP A 11 14.36 6.61 4.08
N THR A 12 13.41 6.48 5.02
CA THR A 12 13.17 5.23 5.74
C THR A 12 12.28 4.28 4.93
N HIS A 13 12.40 2.97 5.19
CA HIS A 13 11.62 1.95 4.48
C HIS A 13 10.11 2.15 4.62
N LYS A 14 9.35 1.82 3.56
CA LYS A 14 7.89 1.94 3.55
C LYS A 14 7.18 1.12 4.62
N THR A 15 7.82 0.07 5.13
CA THR A 15 7.33 -0.68 6.29
C THR A 15 7.10 0.23 7.50
N ASN A 16 7.96 1.23 7.74
CA ASN A 16 7.78 2.22 8.80
C ASN A 16 6.61 3.17 8.54
N HIS A 17 6.34 3.49 7.28
CA HIS A 17 5.19 4.33 6.90
C HIS A 17 3.90 3.59 7.20
N PHE A 18 3.82 2.31 6.83
CA PHE A 18 2.65 1.49 7.13
C PHE A 18 2.46 1.24 8.62
N GLN A 19 3.54 1.10 9.41
CA GLN A 19 3.44 1.06 10.87
C GLN A 19 2.77 2.33 11.42
N ARG A 20 3.14 3.52 10.91
CA ARG A 20 2.54 4.80 11.33
C ARG A 20 1.07 4.91 10.91
N ILE A 21 0.75 4.50 9.67
CA ILE A 21 -0.62 4.48 9.17
C ILE A 21 -1.49 3.58 10.05
N HIS A 22 -1.03 2.37 10.34
CA HIS A 22 -1.73 1.43 11.22
C HIS A 22 -1.94 2.03 12.62
N THR A 23 -0.90 2.55 13.25
CA THR A 23 -1.01 3.16 14.60
C THR A 23 -1.97 4.35 14.62
N ARG A 24 -2.00 5.17 13.57
CA ARG A 24 -2.87 6.37 13.52
C ARG A 24 -4.32 6.03 13.18
N THR A 25 -4.55 5.08 12.28
CA THR A 25 -5.90 4.82 11.72
C THR A 25 -6.57 3.60 12.31
N GLY A 26 -5.82 2.69 12.93
CA GLY A 26 -6.30 1.38 13.38
C GLY A 26 -6.56 0.38 12.25
N VAL A 27 -6.33 0.75 10.97
CA VAL A 27 -6.59 -0.12 9.83
C VAL A 27 -5.61 -1.31 9.85
N PRO A 28 -6.11 -2.57 9.86
CA PRO A 28 -5.25 -3.75 9.78
C PRO A 28 -4.46 -3.79 8.47
N PHE A 29 -3.26 -4.37 8.48
CA PHE A 29 -2.42 -4.45 7.27
C PHE A 29 -3.08 -5.20 6.11
N ASN A 30 -3.82 -6.28 6.39
CA ASN A 30 -4.59 -7.02 5.39
C ASN A 30 -5.80 -6.26 4.84
N SER A 31 -6.12 -5.09 5.40
CA SER A 31 -7.19 -4.21 4.94
C SER A 31 -6.66 -3.02 4.13
N ILE A 32 -5.43 -3.11 3.62
CA ILE A 32 -4.76 -2.06 2.87
C ILE A 32 -4.42 -2.55 1.46
N LEU A 33 -4.79 -1.75 0.46
CA LEU A 33 -4.36 -1.90 -0.93
C LEU A 33 -3.30 -0.83 -1.26
N PHE A 34 -2.15 -1.28 -1.74
CA PHE A 34 -0.99 -0.43 -2.00
C PHE A 34 -0.50 -0.56 -3.45
N PHE A 35 -0.16 0.58 -4.06
CA PHE A 35 0.42 0.66 -5.41
C PHE A 35 1.77 1.35 -5.35
N ASP A 36 2.78 0.76 -5.99
CA ASP A 36 4.14 1.33 -6.05
C ASP A 36 4.86 0.91 -7.32
N GLU A 37 5.78 1.74 -7.80
CA GLU A 37 6.61 1.44 -8.97
C GLU A 37 7.94 0.76 -8.62
N GLU A 38 8.35 0.82 -7.36
CA GLU A 38 9.58 0.20 -6.91
C GLU A 38 9.29 -1.18 -6.29
N ASN A 39 9.68 -2.23 -7.02
CA ASN A 39 9.47 -3.63 -6.62
C ASN A 39 10.02 -3.94 -5.20
N ARG A 40 11.10 -3.27 -4.78
CA ARG A 40 11.63 -3.42 -3.42
C ARG A 40 10.62 -3.01 -2.35
N ASN A 41 9.87 -1.93 -2.58
CA ASN A 41 8.84 -1.46 -1.66
C ASN A 41 7.67 -2.45 -1.62
N VAL A 42 7.19 -2.88 -2.79
CA VAL A 42 6.11 -3.88 -2.93
C VAL A 42 6.46 -5.15 -2.16
N GLN A 43 7.63 -5.74 -2.41
CA GLN A 43 8.05 -6.97 -1.72
C GLN A 43 8.20 -6.79 -0.21
N ALA A 44 8.71 -5.65 0.24
CA ALA A 44 8.90 -5.39 1.67
C ALA A 44 7.56 -5.30 2.42
N VAL A 45 6.57 -4.62 1.84
CA VAL A 45 5.29 -4.37 2.52
C VAL A 45 4.27 -5.50 2.32
N SER A 46 4.36 -6.27 1.22
CA SER A 46 3.59 -7.52 1.08
C SER A 46 3.85 -8.51 2.22
N LYS A 47 5.07 -8.54 2.77
CA LYS A 47 5.42 -9.37 3.94
C LYS A 47 4.69 -8.96 5.22
N MET A 48 4.12 -7.76 5.26
CA MET A 48 3.28 -7.29 6.38
C MET A 48 1.82 -7.73 6.23
N GLY A 49 1.46 -8.39 5.13
CA GLY A 49 0.08 -8.79 4.82
C GLY A 49 -0.69 -7.77 3.98
N ILE A 50 -0.03 -6.72 3.46
CA ILE A 50 -0.64 -5.69 2.62
C ILE A 50 -0.78 -6.19 1.19
N THR A 51 -1.96 -6.07 0.59
CA THR A 51 -2.16 -6.32 -0.84
C THR A 51 -1.40 -5.26 -1.63
N SER A 52 -0.33 -5.65 -2.32
CA SER A 52 0.58 -4.71 -2.96
C SER A 52 0.71 -4.99 -4.46
N ILE A 53 0.59 -3.94 -5.27
CA ILE A 53 0.59 -4.01 -6.73
C ILE A 53 1.77 -3.20 -7.28
N LEU A 54 2.64 -3.88 -8.02
CA LEU A 54 3.72 -3.24 -8.78
C LEU A 54 3.14 -2.57 -10.03
N VAL A 55 3.39 -1.28 -10.21
CA VAL A 55 2.94 -0.50 -11.37
C VAL A 55 4.12 0.12 -12.09
N PHE A 56 4.21 -0.01 -13.42
CA PHE A 56 5.40 0.45 -14.14
C PHE A 56 5.28 1.87 -14.71
N ASN A 57 4.04 2.37 -14.91
CA ASN A 57 3.76 3.69 -15.48
C ASN A 57 2.69 4.42 -14.63
N GLY A 58 2.85 4.35 -13.32
CA GLY A 58 1.88 4.87 -12.36
C GLY A 58 0.55 4.12 -12.34
N VAL A 59 -0.38 4.61 -11.53
CA VAL A 59 -1.70 4.02 -11.35
C VAL A 59 -2.62 4.46 -12.49
N ASN A 60 -3.15 3.49 -13.23
CA ASN A 60 -4.20 3.68 -14.21
C ASN A 60 -5.44 2.84 -13.85
N VAL A 61 -6.52 2.98 -14.61
CA VAL A 61 -7.79 2.28 -14.33
C VAL A 61 -7.63 0.76 -14.37
N ALA A 62 -6.77 0.24 -15.25
CA ALA A 62 -6.51 -1.20 -15.33
C ALA A 62 -5.77 -1.70 -14.08
N ALA A 63 -4.74 -0.97 -13.64
CA ALA A 63 -4.01 -1.28 -12.40
C ALA A 63 -4.92 -1.22 -11.17
N LEU A 64 -5.78 -0.20 -11.09
CA LEU A 64 -6.75 -0.08 -10.00
C LEU A 64 -7.72 -1.27 -9.96
N ARG A 65 -8.28 -1.66 -11.12
CA ARG A 65 -9.17 -2.83 -11.22
C ARG A 65 -8.46 -4.10 -10.78
N GLN A 66 -7.23 -4.34 -11.27
CA GLN A 66 -6.43 -5.49 -10.87
C GLN A 66 -6.18 -5.50 -9.35
N GLY A 67 -5.82 -4.34 -8.78
CA GLY A 67 -5.58 -4.21 -7.35
C GLY A 67 -6.81 -4.52 -6.51
N LEU A 68 -7.99 -4.05 -6.93
CA LEU A 68 -9.25 -4.34 -6.26
C LEU A 68 -9.64 -5.81 -6.36
N THR A 69 -9.44 -6.46 -7.50
CA THR A 69 -9.65 -7.90 -7.65
C THR A 69 -8.73 -8.69 -6.72
N ASN A 70 -7.42 -8.41 -6.75
CA ASN A 70 -6.45 -9.10 -5.89
C ASN A 70 -6.76 -8.90 -4.40
N TYR A 71 -7.21 -7.71 -4.02
CA TYR A 71 -7.58 -7.39 -2.63
C TYR A 71 -8.83 -8.15 -2.18
N ALA A 72 -9.80 -8.36 -3.07
CA ALA A 72 -11.03 -9.09 -2.74
C ALA A 72 -10.84 -10.60 -2.63
N GLU A 73 -9.77 -11.15 -3.22
CA GLU A 73 -9.45 -12.58 -3.24
C GLU A 73 -8.48 -13.02 -2.12
N MET A 74 -7.92 -12.08 -1.36
CA MET A 74 -7.02 -12.31 -0.21
C MET A 74 -7.79 -12.45 1.11
#